data_AF-A0A8S3JNI3-F1
#
_entry.id   AF-A0A8S3JNI3-F1
#
_cell.length_a   1.000
_cell.length_b   1.000
_cell.length_c   1.000
_cell.angle_alpha   90.00
_cell.angle_beta   90.00
_cell.angle_gamma   90.00
#
_symmetry.space_group_name_H-M   'P 1'
#
loop_
_entity.id
_entity.type
_entity.pdbx_description
1 polymer ?
#
loop_
_entity_poly.entity_id
_entity_poly.type
_entity_poly.pdbx_seq_one_letter_code
_entity_poly.pdbx_strand_id
1 'polypeptide(L)'
;MTDNKINSTRDLHSYYANRILDIMRNISAIPIVWQDVWDEKVELSPGTIVQIWKGTSDDGISDEWVPYLNEIAGQGYNVILSSPWYINYINYGHYRTNTTIVNLEFFKYYEVEPLRDFSGSDDAKIRILGGEACLWGEFVDGT
;
A
#
# COMPACT_ATOMS: atom_id res chain seq x y z
N MET A 1 -28.50 8.91 -2.58
CA MET A 1 -28.24 7.53 -3.03
C MET A 1 -28.95 7.26 -4.35
N THR A 2 -30.28 7.42 -4.42
CA THR A 2 -31.11 7.15 -5.61
C THR A 2 -30.77 7.99 -6.84
N ASP A 3 -30.54 9.29 -6.69
CA ASP A 3 -30.36 10.21 -7.84
C ASP A 3 -29.12 9.90 -8.69
N ASN A 4 -28.11 9.29 -8.07
CA ASN A 4 -26.85 8.90 -8.73
C ASN A 4 -26.75 7.38 -8.93
N LYS A 5 -27.85 6.63 -8.76
CA LYS A 5 -27.88 5.16 -8.88
C LYS A 5 -26.87 4.44 -7.96
N ILE A 6 -26.60 5.01 -6.80
CA ILE A 6 -25.67 4.46 -5.79
C ILE A 6 -26.44 3.42 -4.97
N ASN A 7 -26.04 2.16 -5.04
CA ASN A 7 -26.73 1.03 -4.41
C ASN A 7 -26.00 0.45 -3.20
N SER A 8 -24.74 0.85 -2.99
CA SER A 8 -23.91 0.39 -1.88
C SER A 8 -23.02 1.51 -1.32
N THR A 9 -22.44 1.28 -0.14
CA THR A 9 -21.41 2.17 0.43
C THR A 9 -20.15 2.21 -0.44
N ARG A 10 -19.81 1.09 -1.09
CA ARG A 10 -18.76 1.00 -2.11
C ARG A 10 -19.03 1.93 -3.28
N ASP A 11 -20.24 1.90 -3.83
CA ASP A 11 -20.61 2.80 -4.94
C ASP A 11 -20.49 4.27 -4.54
N LEU A 12 -20.84 4.59 -3.28
CA LEU A 12 -20.72 5.94 -2.75
C LEU A 12 -19.25 6.36 -2.63
N HIS A 13 -18.38 5.48 -2.13
CA HIS A 13 -16.95 5.73 -2.04
C HIS A 13 -16.33 5.93 -3.42
N SER A 14 -16.63 5.04 -4.38
CA SER A 14 -16.12 5.16 -5.75
C SER A 14 -16.60 6.45 -6.44
N TYR A 15 -17.86 6.84 -6.23
CA TYR A 15 -18.40 8.10 -6.72
C TYR A 15 -17.66 9.31 -6.15
N TYR A 16 -17.34 9.30 -4.86
CA TYR A 16 -16.54 10.35 -4.22
C TYR A 16 -15.11 10.40 -4.75
N ALA A 17 -14.43 9.24 -4.78
CA ALA A 17 -13.04 9.14 -5.23
C ALA A 17 -12.88 9.61 -6.68
N ASN A 18 -13.78 9.19 -7.59
CA ASN A 18 -13.77 9.62 -8.98
C ASN A 18 -13.85 11.15 -9.12
N ARG A 19 -14.69 11.82 -8.31
CA ARG A 19 -14.80 13.29 -8.35
C ARG A 19 -13.53 13.99 -7.92
N ILE A 20 -12.83 13.46 -6.91
CA ILE A 20 -11.54 14.01 -6.48
C ILE A 20 -10.49 13.78 -7.58
N LEU A 21 -10.43 12.58 -8.16
CA LEU A 21 -9.51 12.25 -9.24
C LEU A 21 -9.76 13.13 -10.49
N ASP A 22 -11.02 13.44 -10.83
CA ASP A 22 -11.36 14.38 -11.90
C ASP A 22 -10.80 15.78 -11.65
N ILE A 23 -10.89 16.28 -10.41
CA ILE A 23 -10.30 17.56 -10.02
C ILE A 23 -8.78 17.52 -10.18
N MET A 24 -8.13 16.44 -9.75
CA MET A 24 -6.68 16.27 -9.85
C MET A 24 -6.20 16.27 -11.30
N ARG A 25 -6.95 15.61 -12.20
CA ARG A 25 -6.70 15.67 -13.66
C ARG A 25 -6.77 17.11 -14.18
N ASN A 26 -7.79 17.87 -13.77
CA ASN A 26 -7.99 19.24 -14.22
C ASN A 26 -6.85 20.18 -13.78
N ILE A 27 -6.21 19.91 -12.63
CA ILE A 27 -5.06 20.68 -12.16
C ILE A 27 -3.71 20.07 -12.56
N SER A 28 -3.71 19.01 -13.37
CA SER A 28 -2.49 18.28 -13.81
C SER A 28 -1.63 17.77 -12.64
N ALA A 29 -2.25 17.39 -11.52
CA ALA A 29 -1.57 16.77 -10.39
C ALA A 29 -1.64 15.24 -10.50
N ILE A 30 -0.55 14.56 -10.14
CA ILE A 30 -0.51 13.09 -10.09
C ILE A 30 -1.01 12.64 -8.70
N PRO A 31 -2.12 11.87 -8.63
CA PRO A 31 -2.60 11.34 -7.36
C PRO A 31 -1.71 10.21 -6.82
N ILE A 32 -1.50 10.24 -5.51
CA ILE A 32 -1.10 9.08 -4.71
C ILE A 32 -2.33 8.67 -3.90
N VAL A 33 -2.75 7.42 -4.01
CA VAL A 33 -3.92 6.88 -3.31
C VAL A 33 -3.54 5.65 -2.51
N TRP A 34 -4.16 5.45 -1.35
CA TRP A 34 -4.08 4.19 -0.64
C TRP A 34 -4.77 3.06 -1.43
N GLN A 35 -4.30 1.84 -1.20
CA GLN A 35 -4.82 0.59 -1.76
C GLN A 35 -6.35 0.44 -1.72
N ASP A 36 -7.07 1.03 -0.77
CA ASP A 36 -8.53 0.96 -0.70
C ASP A 36 -9.23 1.45 -1.97
N VAL A 37 -8.68 2.48 -2.62
CA VAL A 37 -9.23 3.00 -3.88
C VAL A 37 -9.11 1.94 -4.99
N TRP A 38 -8.04 1.14 -4.97
CA TRP A 38 -7.86 0.00 -5.87
C TRP A 38 -8.82 -1.15 -5.55
N ASP A 39 -8.95 -1.52 -4.28
CA ASP A 39 -9.81 -2.61 -3.81
C ASP A 39 -11.27 -2.37 -4.20
N GLU A 40 -11.71 -1.11 -4.11
CA GLU A 40 -13.05 -0.66 -4.46
C GLU A 40 -13.28 -0.53 -5.98
N LYS A 41 -12.25 -0.81 -6.80
CA LYS A 41 -12.28 -0.79 -8.27
C LYS A 41 -12.69 0.57 -8.83
N VAL A 42 -12.19 1.63 -8.20
CA VAL A 42 -12.29 3.00 -8.72
C VAL A 42 -11.47 3.12 -10.00
N GLU A 43 -11.97 3.85 -10.99
CA GLU A 43 -11.26 4.05 -12.25
C GLU A 43 -10.10 5.03 -12.06
N LEU A 44 -8.88 4.48 -12.05
CA LEU A 44 -7.67 5.26 -11.87
C LEU A 44 -7.16 5.81 -13.20
N SER A 45 -6.67 7.05 -13.19
CA SER A 45 -6.01 7.62 -14.36
C SER A 45 -4.65 6.98 -14.60
N PRO A 46 -4.21 6.86 -15.86
CA PRO A 46 -2.84 6.49 -16.17
C PRO A 46 -1.86 7.38 -15.41
N GLY A 47 -0.89 6.78 -14.74
CA GLY A 47 0.11 7.48 -13.92
C GLY A 47 -0.26 7.69 -12.46
N THR A 48 -1.50 7.38 -12.04
CA THR A 48 -1.85 7.30 -10.60
C THR A 48 -0.88 6.36 -9.89
N ILE A 49 -0.43 6.77 -8.70
CA ILE A 49 0.44 5.97 -7.84
C ILE A 49 -0.44 5.33 -6.76
N VAL A 50 -0.35 4.02 -6.60
CA VAL A 50 -1.09 3.29 -5.55
C VAL A 50 -0.12 2.91 -4.44
N GLN A 51 -0.47 3.25 -3.20
CA GLN A 51 0.30 2.93 -2.02
C GLN A 51 -0.28 1.72 -1.30
N ILE A 52 0.49 0.62 -1.27
CA ILE A 52 0.11 -0.64 -0.65
C ILE A 52 0.43 -0.57 0.84
N TRP A 53 -0.58 -0.68 1.68
CA TRP A 53 -0.46 -0.50 3.13
C TRP A 53 -1.09 -1.63 3.94
N LYS A 54 -2.02 -2.39 3.36
CA LYS A 54 -2.58 -3.59 4.00
C LYS A 54 -1.65 -4.78 3.79
N GLY A 55 -1.82 -5.81 4.60
CA GLY A 55 -1.18 -7.10 4.38
C GLY A 55 0.17 -7.29 5.08
N THR A 56 0.36 -6.64 6.24
CA THR A 56 1.27 -7.11 7.27
C THR A 56 0.46 -7.88 8.29
N SER A 57 0.78 -9.15 8.48
CA SER A 57 0.38 -9.88 9.68
C SER A 57 1.15 -9.35 10.88
N ASP A 58 0.50 -9.31 12.05
CA ASP A 58 1.13 -8.92 13.32
C ASP A 58 2.33 -9.83 13.69
N ASP A 59 2.43 -11.01 13.06
CA ASP A 59 3.54 -11.95 13.23
C ASP A 59 4.73 -11.70 12.30
N GLY A 60 4.58 -10.83 11.28
CA GLY A 60 5.63 -10.48 10.33
C GLY A 60 6.01 -11.61 9.36
N ILE A 61 5.17 -12.64 9.21
CA ILE A 61 5.47 -13.85 8.42
C ILE A 61 4.72 -13.88 7.09
N SER A 62 3.51 -13.32 7.00
CA SER A 62 2.74 -13.29 5.74
C SER A 62 2.99 -11.99 4.96
N ASP A 63 3.64 -12.14 3.79
CA ASP A 63 3.83 -11.07 2.82
C ASP A 63 2.56 -10.87 1.95
N GLU A 64 1.42 -10.57 2.58
CA GLU A 64 0.13 -10.37 1.89
C GLU A 64 0.11 -9.14 0.96
N TRP A 65 1.13 -8.29 1.04
CA TRP A 65 1.37 -7.19 0.11
C TRP A 65 1.92 -7.65 -1.26
N VAL A 66 2.55 -8.83 -1.35
CA VAL A 66 3.16 -9.33 -2.61
C VAL A 66 2.13 -9.50 -3.74
N PRO A 67 0.96 -10.13 -3.53
CA PRO A 67 -0.07 -10.22 -4.57
C PRO A 67 -0.52 -8.86 -5.12
N TYR A 68 -0.71 -7.86 -4.24
CA TYR A 68 -1.10 -6.52 -4.66
C TYR A 68 0.00 -5.83 -5.46
N LEU A 69 1.26 -5.99 -5.03
CA LEU A 69 2.40 -5.42 -5.72
C LEU A 69 2.53 -6.00 -7.14
N ASN A 70 2.32 -7.31 -7.29
CA ASN A 70 2.25 -7.99 -8.59
C ASN A 70 1.06 -7.51 -9.44
N GLU A 71 -0.15 -7.46 -8.87
CA GLU A 71 -1.38 -7.10 -9.60
C GLU A 71 -1.31 -5.65 -10.11
N ILE A 72 -1.01 -4.69 -9.24
CA ILE A 72 -1.09 -3.27 -9.54
C ILE A 72 0.00 -2.87 -10.54
N ALA A 73 1.25 -3.29 -10.29
CA ALA A 73 2.35 -3.02 -11.21
C ALA A 73 2.15 -3.75 -12.56
N GLY A 74 1.65 -4.99 -12.53
CA GLY A 74 1.31 -5.77 -13.72
C GLY A 74 0.21 -5.14 -14.59
N GLN A 75 -0.70 -4.37 -13.98
CA GLN A 75 -1.71 -3.57 -14.69
C GLN A 75 -1.18 -2.21 -15.17
N GLY A 76 0.11 -1.91 -14.98
CA GLY A 76 0.77 -0.72 -15.51
C GLY A 76 0.70 0.52 -14.62
N TYR A 77 0.22 0.38 -13.37
CA TYR A 77 0.20 1.48 -12.40
C TYR A 77 1.50 1.54 -11.60
N ASN A 78 1.87 2.75 -11.19
CA ASN A 78 3.01 2.95 -10.31
C ASN A 78 2.64 2.58 -8.87
N VAL A 79 3.59 2.03 -8.12
CA VAL A 79 3.36 1.49 -6.77
C VAL A 79 4.37 2.05 -5.77
N ILE A 80 3.89 2.37 -4.57
CA ILE A 80 4.71 2.61 -3.37
C ILE A 80 4.34 1.53 -2.34
N LEU A 81 5.32 0.90 -1.71
CA LEU A 81 5.10 -0.09 -0.65
C LEU A 81 5.26 0.55 0.74
N SER A 82 4.32 0.29 1.65
CA SER A 82 4.40 0.75 3.06
C SER A 82 3.95 -0.31 4.07
N SER A 83 3.17 -1.30 3.62
CA SER A 83 2.68 -2.43 4.41
C SER A 83 3.69 -3.04 5.39
N PRO A 84 4.94 -3.39 4.99
CA PRO A 84 5.91 -3.97 5.91
C PRO A 84 6.57 -2.98 6.89
N TRP A 85 6.35 -1.67 6.75
CA TRP A 85 7.10 -0.63 7.47
C TRP A 85 6.22 0.27 8.36
N TYR A 86 5.23 -0.32 9.03
CA TYR A 86 4.47 0.34 10.10
C TYR A 86 5.30 0.42 11.39
N ILE A 87 6.09 1.48 11.54
CA ILE A 87 6.99 1.67 12.69
C ILE A 87 6.28 2.17 13.95
N ASN A 88 5.00 2.53 13.86
CA ASN A 88 4.11 2.73 15.01
C ASN A 88 3.72 1.41 15.70
N TYR A 89 3.79 0.26 15.00
CA TYR A 89 3.57 -1.06 15.60
C TYR A 89 4.84 -1.56 16.29
N ILE A 90 4.99 -1.14 17.55
CA ILE A 90 6.09 -1.56 18.42
C ILE A 90 5.82 -2.96 18.97
N ASN A 91 6.83 -3.82 18.98
CA ASN A 91 6.79 -5.10 19.66
C ASN A 91 8.05 -5.28 20.52
N TYR A 92 7.96 -6.07 21.59
CA TYR A 92 9.05 -6.27 22.52
C TYR A 92 10.00 -7.33 21.94
N GLY A 93 10.93 -6.87 21.09
CA GLY A 93 12.28 -7.40 20.96
C GLY A 93 12.43 -8.92 20.79
N HIS A 94 11.53 -9.61 20.10
CA HIS A 94 11.71 -11.01 19.75
C HIS A 94 11.25 -11.23 18.32
N TYR A 95 12.13 -10.96 17.36
CA TYR A 95 11.91 -11.39 15.98
C TYR A 95 12.48 -12.79 15.80
N ARG A 96 11.63 -13.74 15.44
CA ARG A 96 12.01 -15.13 15.13
C ARG A 96 12.40 -15.20 13.67
N THR A 97 13.68 -15.39 13.40
CA THR A 97 14.10 -15.87 12.09
C THR A 97 13.94 -17.39 12.03
N ASN A 98 14.04 -17.97 10.83
CA ASN A 98 14.05 -19.43 10.65
C ASN A 98 15.23 -20.14 11.35
N THR A 99 16.18 -19.40 11.93
CA THR A 99 17.41 -19.94 12.52
C THR A 99 17.76 -19.38 13.91
N THR A 100 17.21 -18.25 14.35
CA THR A 100 17.56 -17.61 15.65
C THR A 100 16.47 -16.63 16.12
N ILE A 101 16.37 -16.43 17.44
CA ILE A 101 15.62 -15.30 18.02
C ILE A 101 16.57 -14.11 18.11
N VAL A 102 16.32 -13.06 17.34
CA VAL A 102 17.08 -11.81 17.43
C VAL A 102 16.27 -10.79 18.24
N ASN A 103 16.92 -10.18 19.23
CA ASN A 103 16.28 -9.16 20.07
C ASN A 103 16.33 -7.77 19.41
N LEU A 104 16.00 -7.70 18.11
CA LEU A 104 16.17 -6.50 17.30
C LEU A 104 15.01 -6.40 16.28
N GLU A 105 13.93 -5.73 16.71
CA GLU A 105 12.75 -5.39 15.88
C GLU A 105 13.12 -4.83 14.50
N PHE A 106 14.22 -4.07 14.40
CA PHE A 106 14.69 -3.49 13.15
C PHE A 106 14.89 -4.51 12.02
N PHE A 107 15.31 -5.74 12.34
CA PHE A 107 15.55 -6.75 11.31
C PHE A 107 14.28 -7.14 10.55
N LYS A 108 13.10 -7.08 11.18
CA LYS A 108 11.82 -7.35 10.51
C LYS A 108 11.57 -6.40 9.33
N TYR A 109 12.04 -5.14 9.46
CA TYR A 109 11.94 -4.13 8.41
C TYR A 109 13.05 -4.27 7.36
N TYR A 110 14.26 -4.66 7.80
CA TYR A 110 15.45 -4.75 6.96
C TYR A 110 15.44 -5.97 6.03
N GLU A 111 14.83 -7.09 6.45
CA GLU A 111 14.73 -8.32 5.65
C GLU A 111 13.72 -8.23 4.51
N VAL A 112 12.89 -7.18 4.49
CA VAL A 112 11.91 -6.94 3.45
C VAL A 112 12.64 -6.65 2.14
N GLU A 113 12.50 -7.57 1.19
CA GLU A 113 12.96 -7.40 -0.19
C GLU A 113 11.73 -7.35 -1.11
N PRO A 114 11.24 -6.13 -1.47
CA PRO A 114 10.02 -5.95 -2.24
C PRO A 114 10.01 -6.67 -3.60
N LEU A 115 11.19 -6.92 -4.17
CA LEU A 115 11.34 -7.51 -5.49
C LEU A 115 11.60 -9.03 -5.47
N ARG A 116 11.82 -9.63 -4.29
CA ARG A 116 12.18 -11.07 -4.16
C ARG A 116 11.11 -11.97 -4.78
N ASP A 117 9.87 -11.70 -4.43
CA ASP A 117 8.69 -12.49 -4.80
C ASP A 117 7.84 -11.76 -5.88
N PHE A 118 8.44 -10.80 -6.58
CA PHE A 118 7.81 -10.16 -7.73
C PHE A 118 7.96 -11.02 -8.98
N SER A 119 6.82 -11.42 -9.53
CA SER A 119 6.69 -12.30 -10.70
C SER A 119 6.34 -11.59 -12.01
N GLY A 120 6.19 -10.26 -11.98
CA GLY A 120 5.89 -9.45 -13.16
C GLY A 120 7.09 -9.26 -14.11
N SER A 121 6.81 -8.73 -15.31
CA SER A 121 7.82 -8.40 -16.31
C SER A 121 8.77 -7.29 -15.84
N ASP A 122 9.90 -7.09 -16.53
CA ASP A 122 10.82 -5.99 -16.22
C ASP A 122 10.15 -4.61 -16.39
N ASP A 123 9.25 -4.47 -17.37
CA ASP A 123 8.42 -3.26 -17.55
C ASP A 123 7.43 -3.05 -16.39
N ALA A 124 7.00 -4.11 -15.71
CA ALA A 124 6.20 -4.01 -14.50
C ALA A 124 7.10 -3.70 -13.28
N LYS A 125 8.33 -4.23 -13.22
CA LYS A 125 9.28 -3.94 -12.12
C LYS A 125 9.59 -2.46 -12.01
N ILE A 126 9.78 -1.75 -13.12
CA ILE A 126 10.06 -0.31 -13.11
C ILE A 126 8.92 0.55 -12.55
N ARG A 127 7.72 -0.03 -12.37
CA ARG A 127 6.57 0.65 -11.76
C ARG A 127 6.63 0.66 -10.24
N ILE A 128 7.50 -0.14 -9.63
CA ILE A 128 7.71 -0.16 -8.19
C ILE A 128 8.66 0.98 -7.87
N LEU A 129 8.12 2.10 -7.39
CA LEU A 129 8.86 3.36 -7.23
C LEU A 129 9.72 3.39 -5.96
N GLY A 130 9.43 2.52 -5.00
CA GLY A 130 10.09 2.47 -3.70
C GLY A 130 9.09 2.23 -2.57
N GLY A 131 9.34 2.86 -1.43
CA GLY A 131 8.55 2.63 -0.23
C GLY A 131 8.62 3.72 0.83
N GLU A 132 7.74 3.62 1.80
CA GLU A 132 7.60 4.57 2.91
C GLU A 132 7.51 3.85 4.25
N ALA A 133 8.22 4.37 5.26
CA ALA A 133 8.02 3.98 6.64
C ALA A 133 6.92 4.85 7.28
N CYS A 134 5.93 4.21 7.89
CA CYS A 134 4.76 4.89 8.45
C CYS A 134 4.83 4.96 9.98
N LEU A 135 4.87 6.17 10.52
CA LEU A 135 4.75 6.44 11.95
C LEU A 135 3.42 7.15 12.22
N TRP A 136 2.37 6.36 12.43
CA TRP A 136 1.07 6.91 12.79
C TRP A 136 1.06 7.47 14.22
N GLY A 137 0.31 8.55 14.40
CA GLY A 137 0.38 9.42 15.57
C GLY A 137 -0.53 9.02 16.73
N GLU A 138 -1.15 7.84 16.75
CA GLU A 138 -2.05 7.44 17.84
C GLU A 138 -1.34 7.43 19.20
N PHE A 139 -0.04 7.12 19.20
CA PHE A 139 0.79 6.99 20.41
C PHE A 139 2.10 7.80 20.34
N VAL A 140 2.25 8.69 19.36
CA VAL A 140 3.49 9.44 19.11
C VAL A 140 3.18 10.92 18.98
N ASP A 141 3.82 11.73 19.83
CA ASP A 141 3.75 13.19 19.78
C ASP A 141 5.10 13.82 20.17
N GLY A 142 5.12 15.15 20.32
CA GLY A 142 6.31 15.91 20.73
C GLY A 142 6.33 16.34 22.19
N THR A 143 5.54 15.70 23.06
CA THR A 143 5.39 16.11 24.48
C THR A 143 6.50 15.61 25.40
#